data_AF-A0A6G3WS25-F1
#
_entry.id   AF-A0A6G3WS25-F1
#
_cell.length_a   1.000
_cell.length_b   1.000
_cell.length_c   1.000
_cell.angle_alpha   90.00
_cell.angle_beta   90.00
_cell.angle_gamma   90.00
#
_symmetry.space_group_name_H-M   'P 1'
#
loop_
_entity.id
_entity.type
_entity.pdbx_description
1 polymer ?
#
loop_
_entity_poly.entity_id
_entity_poly.type
_entity_poly.pdbx_seq_one_letter_code
_entity_poly.pdbx_strand_id
1 'polypeptide(L)'
;KNYGKYPGFLARLAQVRPQLSTYAAVDWKPLDAQGTVTPGADAKLVLDGDADGYTGHDATIAAETESILRNQNPDVLFVYFGQTDIVGHNSGAASAKYRDAIDVQDGYLGRLLTAIRARPSYATERWTVIVTTDHGHTDSGGHGGSAIEERRTFVLAQGPGIAAGARPADTRLVDVAATVYRQLGIVPDPAWGLD
;
A
#
# COMPACT_ATOMS: atom_id res chain seq x y z
N LYS A 1 -0.55 -18.78 -9.33
CA LYS A 1 -1.06 -18.08 -8.12
C LYS A 1 -2.06 -19.00 -7.43
N ASN A 2 -2.13 -19.04 -6.09
CA ASN A 2 -3.04 -19.92 -5.35
C ASN A 2 -3.88 -19.12 -4.34
N TYR A 3 -4.67 -18.17 -4.82
CA TYR A 3 -5.47 -17.28 -3.97
C TYR A 3 -6.63 -17.99 -3.25
N GLY A 4 -7.01 -19.20 -3.67
CA GLY A 4 -7.94 -20.04 -2.91
C GLY A 4 -7.34 -20.52 -1.58
N LYS A 5 -6.04 -20.82 -1.55
CA LYS A 5 -5.32 -21.20 -0.33
C LYS A 5 -4.73 -20.00 0.42
N TYR A 6 -4.19 -19.04 -0.32
CA TYR A 6 -3.53 -17.84 0.19
C TYR A 6 -4.24 -16.59 -0.31
N PRO A 7 -5.43 -16.27 0.22
CA PRO A 7 -6.17 -15.07 -0.18
C PRO A 7 -5.37 -13.81 0.15
N GLY A 8 -5.60 -12.74 -0.61
CA GLY A 8 -5.12 -11.40 -0.28
C GLY A 8 -5.56 -10.96 1.12
N PHE A 9 -4.86 -9.99 1.70
CA PHE A 9 -5.06 -9.65 3.10
C PHE A 9 -6.46 -9.10 3.39
N LEU A 10 -7.07 -8.32 2.48
CA LEU A 10 -8.45 -7.83 2.66
C LEU A 10 -9.46 -8.98 2.64
N ALA A 11 -9.30 -9.93 1.71
CA ALA A 11 -10.11 -11.15 1.70
C ALA A 11 -9.95 -11.96 2.98
N ARG A 12 -8.73 -12.01 3.55
CA ARG A 12 -8.51 -12.62 4.86
C ARG A 12 -9.24 -11.85 5.95
N LEU A 13 -9.16 -10.51 5.98
CA LEU A 13 -9.84 -9.69 6.99
C LEU A 13 -11.35 -9.87 6.93
N ALA A 14 -11.95 -9.93 5.73
CA ALA A 14 -13.38 -10.20 5.57
C ALA A 14 -13.80 -11.56 6.18
N GLN A 15 -12.90 -12.55 6.23
CA GLN A 15 -13.18 -13.86 6.84
C GLN A 15 -13.07 -13.82 8.37
N VAL A 16 -12.06 -13.14 8.92
CA VAL A 16 -11.70 -13.26 10.34
C VAL A 16 -12.15 -12.08 11.19
N ARG A 17 -12.42 -10.94 10.57
CA ARG A 17 -12.86 -9.69 11.19
C ARG A 17 -13.85 -8.95 10.27
N PRO A 18 -15.00 -9.56 9.93
CA PRO A 18 -15.99 -8.99 9.00
C PRO A 18 -16.63 -7.69 9.47
N GLN A 19 -16.41 -7.29 10.73
CA GLN A 19 -16.89 -6.02 11.28
C GLN A 19 -16.00 -4.81 10.94
N LEU A 20 -14.79 -5.04 10.39
CA LEU A 20 -13.91 -3.93 10.00
C LEU A 20 -14.43 -3.29 8.72
N SER A 21 -14.49 -1.97 8.69
CA SER A 21 -14.74 -1.20 7.47
C SER A 21 -13.46 -1.09 6.65
N THR A 22 -13.48 -1.62 5.43
CA THR A 22 -12.29 -1.76 4.59
C THR A 22 -12.43 -1.07 3.23
N TYR A 23 -11.36 -0.41 2.79
CA TYR A 23 -11.30 0.28 1.51
C TYR A 23 -10.02 -0.08 0.74
N ALA A 24 -10.13 -0.20 -0.59
CA ALA A 24 -8.99 -0.38 -1.48
C ALA A 24 -9.04 0.57 -2.68
N ALA A 25 -7.95 1.28 -2.95
CA ALA A 25 -7.78 2.10 -4.15
C ALA A 25 -6.54 1.67 -4.92
N VAL A 26 -6.71 1.34 -6.20
CA VAL A 26 -5.64 0.91 -7.10
C VAL A 26 -5.87 1.46 -8.51
N ASP A 27 -4.79 1.81 -9.21
CA ASP A 27 -4.82 2.17 -10.62
C ASP A 27 -4.06 1.19 -11.52
N TRP A 28 -3.35 0.22 -10.94
CA TRP A 28 -2.93 -0.97 -11.67
C TRP A 28 -4.03 -2.03 -11.63
N LYS A 29 -4.90 -2.01 -12.64
CA LYS A 29 -6.07 -2.89 -12.79
C LYS A 29 -5.81 -4.38 -12.56
N PRO A 30 -4.65 -4.98 -12.90
CA PRO A 30 -4.33 -6.37 -12.56
C PRO A 30 -4.39 -6.70 -11.06
N LEU A 31 -4.19 -5.73 -10.15
CA LEU A 31 -4.35 -5.96 -8.70
C LEU A 31 -5.79 -6.34 -8.34
N ASP A 32 -6.77 -5.80 -9.06
CA ASP A 32 -8.19 -6.13 -8.93
C ASP A 32 -8.57 -7.36 -9.77
N ALA A 33 -8.26 -7.33 -11.06
CA ALA A 33 -8.71 -8.35 -12.01
C ALA A 33 -8.18 -9.76 -11.68
N GLN A 34 -7.01 -9.85 -11.04
CA GLN A 34 -6.42 -11.11 -10.60
C GLN A 34 -6.77 -11.48 -9.16
N GLY A 35 -7.50 -10.62 -8.45
CA GLY A 35 -7.93 -10.83 -7.07
C GLY A 35 -6.79 -10.76 -6.05
N THR A 36 -5.76 -9.95 -6.31
CA THR A 36 -4.56 -9.89 -5.47
C THR A 36 -4.81 -9.11 -4.17
N VAL A 37 -5.50 -7.97 -4.26
CA VAL A 37 -5.65 -7.04 -3.13
C VAL A 37 -7.10 -6.76 -2.81
N THR A 38 -7.90 -6.37 -3.80
CA THR A 38 -9.24 -5.82 -3.62
C THR A 38 -10.34 -6.81 -3.19
N PRO A 39 -10.25 -8.15 -3.40
CA PRO A 39 -11.29 -9.04 -2.91
C PRO A 39 -11.45 -8.91 -1.39
N GLY A 40 -12.71 -8.85 -0.94
CA GLY A 40 -13.05 -8.68 0.48
C GLY A 40 -13.07 -7.24 0.98
N ALA A 41 -12.67 -6.25 0.17
CA ALA A 41 -12.87 -4.84 0.53
C ALA A 41 -14.37 -4.48 0.49
N ASP A 42 -14.86 -3.73 1.49
CA ASP A 42 -16.25 -3.26 1.52
C ASP A 42 -16.52 -2.20 0.45
N ALA A 43 -15.52 -1.36 0.17
CA ALA A 43 -15.53 -0.40 -0.92
C ALA A 43 -14.20 -0.43 -1.68
N LYS A 44 -14.24 -0.17 -2.99
CA LYS A 44 -13.04 -0.08 -3.82
C LYS A 44 -13.13 0.96 -4.92
N LEU A 45 -11.99 1.57 -5.24
CA LEU A 45 -11.75 2.36 -6.43
C LEU A 45 -10.73 1.61 -7.30
N VAL A 46 -11.11 1.28 -8.52
CA VAL A 46 -10.24 0.59 -9.48
C VAL A 46 -10.19 1.42 -10.74
N LEU A 47 -9.01 1.93 -11.05
CA LEU A 47 -8.71 2.70 -12.24
C LEU A 47 -7.79 1.89 -13.18
N ASP A 48 -7.60 2.35 -14.40
CA ASP A 48 -6.85 1.64 -15.44
C ASP A 48 -5.69 2.52 -15.95
N GLY A 49 -4.63 2.63 -15.14
CA GLY A 49 -3.46 3.45 -15.42
C GLY A 49 -2.73 3.07 -16.71
N ASP A 50 -2.79 1.79 -17.09
CA ASP A 50 -2.23 1.31 -18.36
C ASP A 50 -2.99 1.86 -19.57
N ALA A 51 -4.31 2.06 -19.45
CA ALA A 51 -5.15 2.58 -20.53
C ALA A 51 -5.24 4.12 -20.53
N ASP A 52 -5.41 4.72 -19.34
CA ASP A 52 -5.86 6.11 -19.18
C ASP A 52 -4.78 7.03 -18.54
N GLY A 53 -3.68 6.43 -18.06
CA GLY A 53 -2.52 7.14 -17.51
C GLY A 53 -2.50 7.28 -15.98
N TYR A 54 -1.34 6.99 -15.39
CA TYR A 54 -1.16 6.93 -13.94
C TYR A 54 -1.13 8.30 -13.24
N THR A 55 -0.55 9.36 -13.84
CA THR A 55 -0.50 10.69 -13.18
C THR A 55 -1.88 11.20 -12.73
N GLY A 56 -2.90 11.10 -13.61
CA GLY A 56 -4.26 11.54 -13.29
C GLY A 56 -4.96 10.60 -12.30
N HIS A 57 -4.67 9.31 -12.39
CA HIS A 57 -5.25 8.30 -11.52
C HIS A 57 -4.68 8.33 -10.11
N ASP A 58 -3.37 8.50 -9.94
CA ASP A 58 -2.75 8.73 -8.62
C ASP A 58 -3.39 9.95 -7.93
N ALA A 59 -3.58 11.05 -8.66
CA ALA A 59 -4.24 12.23 -8.12
C ALA A 59 -5.70 11.96 -7.71
N THR A 60 -6.42 11.16 -8.50
CA THR A 60 -7.80 10.74 -8.19
C THR A 60 -7.84 9.83 -6.97
N ILE A 61 -6.96 8.83 -6.89
CA ILE A 61 -6.83 7.94 -5.74
C ILE A 61 -6.53 8.72 -4.47
N ALA A 62 -5.60 9.68 -4.53
CA ALA A 62 -5.26 10.51 -3.39
C ALA A 62 -6.47 11.34 -2.92
N ALA A 63 -7.20 11.96 -3.86
CA ALA A 63 -8.39 12.76 -3.54
C ALA A 63 -9.54 11.93 -2.95
N GLU A 64 -9.85 10.77 -3.55
CA GLU A 64 -10.92 9.90 -3.07
C GLU A 64 -10.59 9.26 -1.72
N THR A 65 -9.34 8.82 -1.54
CA THR A 65 -8.87 8.30 -0.25
C THR A 65 -8.92 9.38 0.83
N GLU A 66 -8.55 10.62 0.51
CA GLU A 66 -8.66 11.76 1.42
C GLU A 66 -10.12 12.00 1.84
N SER A 67 -11.07 11.90 0.90
CA SER A 67 -12.50 12.01 1.17
C SER A 67 -13.01 10.89 2.08
N ILE A 68 -12.62 9.64 1.81
CA ILE A 68 -12.95 8.46 2.63
C ILE A 68 -12.45 8.67 4.07
N LEU A 69 -11.20 9.07 4.25
CA LEU A 69 -10.60 9.33 5.56
C LEU A 69 -11.34 10.42 6.34
N ARG A 70 -11.82 11.48 5.66
CA ARG A 70 -12.55 12.58 6.30
C ARG A 70 -14.00 12.23 6.65
N ASN A 71 -14.65 11.41 5.82
CA ASN A 71 -16.11 11.34 5.80
C ASN A 71 -16.69 9.96 6.13
N GLN A 72 -15.92 8.87 6.08
CA GLN A 72 -16.48 7.51 6.12
C GLN A 72 -15.93 6.58 7.23
N ASN A 73 -15.03 7.06 8.09
CA ASN A 73 -14.50 6.30 9.24
C ASN A 73 -14.03 4.86 8.92
N PRO A 74 -13.15 4.66 7.93
CA PRO A 74 -12.59 3.34 7.62
C PRO A 74 -11.69 2.81 8.75
N ASP A 75 -11.64 1.49 8.95
CA ASP A 75 -10.70 0.82 9.84
C ASP A 75 -9.38 0.45 9.13
N VAL A 76 -9.47 0.05 7.85
CA VAL A 76 -8.32 -0.38 7.06
C VAL A 76 -8.42 0.16 5.63
N LEU A 77 -7.35 0.77 5.14
CA LEU A 77 -7.24 1.21 3.75
C LEU A 77 -6.02 0.58 3.09
N PHE A 78 -6.16 0.15 1.84
CA PHE A 78 -5.05 -0.12 0.94
C PHE A 78 -5.06 0.92 -0.19
N VAL A 79 -3.94 1.57 -0.41
CA VAL A 79 -3.81 2.64 -1.42
C VAL A 79 -2.56 2.37 -2.23
N TYR A 80 -2.73 2.28 -3.55
CA TYR A 80 -1.64 2.06 -4.50
C TYR A 80 -1.51 3.27 -5.42
N PHE A 81 -0.26 3.66 -5.67
CA PHE A 81 0.11 4.70 -6.63
C PHE A 81 1.10 4.13 -7.64
N GLY A 82 0.80 4.23 -8.94
CA GLY A 82 1.58 3.57 -9.99
C GLY A 82 2.52 4.47 -10.78
N GLN A 83 2.40 5.80 -10.72
CA GLN A 83 3.16 6.68 -11.63
C GLN A 83 4.68 6.57 -11.48
N THR A 84 5.19 6.31 -10.26
CA THR A 84 6.63 6.19 -10.03
C THR A 84 7.24 5.01 -10.80
N ASP A 85 6.52 3.89 -10.90
CA ASP A 85 6.93 2.71 -11.67
C ASP A 85 7.08 3.06 -13.16
N ILE A 86 6.06 3.67 -13.75
CA ILE A 86 6.05 4.08 -15.16
C ILE A 86 7.15 5.10 -15.46
N VAL A 87 7.42 6.04 -14.56
CA VAL A 87 8.55 6.96 -14.72
C VAL A 87 9.89 6.21 -14.62
N GLY A 88 9.99 5.24 -13.71
CA GLY A 88 11.15 4.35 -13.59
C GLY A 88 11.41 3.54 -14.86
N HIS A 89 10.37 3.06 -15.54
CA HIS A 89 10.48 2.40 -16.84
C HIS A 89 10.98 3.35 -17.93
N ASN A 90 10.41 4.56 -17.99
CA ASN A 90 10.64 5.49 -19.09
C ASN A 90 11.95 6.27 -18.99
N SER A 91 12.44 6.52 -17.76
CA SER A 91 13.56 7.44 -17.51
C SER A 91 14.67 6.85 -16.65
N GLY A 92 14.46 5.69 -16.02
CA GLY A 92 15.43 5.05 -15.13
C GLY A 92 15.47 5.62 -13.72
N ALA A 93 15.82 4.77 -12.75
CA ALA A 93 15.82 5.12 -11.32
C ALA A 93 16.85 6.20 -10.94
N ALA A 94 17.93 6.33 -11.71
CA ALA A 94 18.95 7.35 -11.47
C ALA A 94 18.52 8.76 -11.92
N SER A 95 17.43 8.87 -12.70
CA SER A 95 17.00 10.12 -13.31
C SER A 95 16.41 11.12 -12.31
N ALA A 96 16.47 12.41 -12.66
CA ALA A 96 15.77 13.45 -11.91
C ALA A 96 14.25 13.25 -11.95
N LYS A 97 13.69 12.82 -13.10
CA LYS A 97 12.26 12.55 -13.26
C LYS A 97 11.74 11.50 -12.27
N TYR A 98 12.52 10.46 -12.01
CA TYR A 98 12.16 9.44 -11.02
C TYR A 98 12.09 10.02 -9.60
N ARG A 99 13.03 10.90 -9.24
CA ARG A 99 12.98 11.64 -7.97
C ARG A 99 11.77 12.59 -7.90
N ASP A 100 11.52 13.35 -8.96
CA ASP A 100 10.36 14.24 -9.03
C ASP A 100 9.03 13.48 -8.88
N ALA A 101 8.94 12.27 -9.45
CA ALA A 101 7.77 11.41 -9.28
C ALA A 101 7.61 10.95 -7.83
N ILE A 102 8.70 10.58 -7.14
CA ILE A 102 8.68 10.25 -5.71
C ILE A 102 8.18 11.44 -4.88
N ASP A 103 8.65 12.67 -5.18
CA ASP A 103 8.22 13.87 -4.46
C ASP A 103 6.71 14.13 -4.62
N VAL A 104 6.13 13.83 -5.80
CA VAL A 104 4.68 13.89 -6.01
C VAL A 104 3.95 12.87 -5.13
N GLN A 105 4.42 11.63 -5.06
CA GLN A 105 3.81 10.59 -4.21
C GLN A 105 3.93 10.91 -2.72
N ASP A 106 5.06 11.47 -2.29
CA ASP A 106 5.25 11.96 -0.91
C ASP A 106 4.23 13.07 -0.57
N GLY A 107 3.97 13.98 -1.52
CA GLY A 107 2.91 14.97 -1.41
C GLY A 107 1.51 14.37 -1.22
N TYR A 108 1.17 13.29 -1.95
CA TYR A 108 -0.10 12.58 -1.75
C TYR A 108 -0.16 11.90 -0.38
N LEU A 109 0.90 11.21 0.05
CA LEU A 109 0.98 10.65 1.40
C LEU A 109 0.79 11.73 2.48
N GLY A 110 1.44 12.89 2.32
CA GLY A 110 1.29 14.03 3.24
C GLY A 110 -0.15 14.52 3.37
N ARG A 111 -0.91 14.55 2.26
CA ARG A 111 -2.35 14.86 2.28
C ARG A 111 -3.16 13.84 3.06
N LEU A 112 -2.92 12.54 2.85
CA LEU A 112 -3.62 11.47 3.58
C LEU A 112 -3.32 11.53 5.08
N LEU A 113 -2.06 11.73 5.46
CA LEU A 113 -1.65 11.91 6.85
C LEU A 113 -2.30 13.15 7.49
N THR A 114 -2.43 14.23 6.72
CA THR A 114 -3.13 15.44 7.15
C THR A 114 -4.61 15.18 7.38
N ALA A 115 -5.27 14.45 6.47
CA ALA A 115 -6.67 14.06 6.63
C ALA A 115 -6.88 13.20 7.88
N ILE A 116 -6.00 12.22 8.14
CA ILE A 116 -6.01 11.42 9.38
C ILE A 116 -5.95 12.33 10.61
N ARG A 117 -4.97 13.24 10.68
CA ARG A 117 -4.77 14.13 11.84
C ARG A 117 -5.89 15.14 12.04
N ALA A 118 -6.62 15.48 10.97
CA ALA A 118 -7.73 16.42 11.00
C ALA A 118 -9.06 15.80 11.49
N ARG A 119 -9.12 14.48 11.69
CA ARG A 119 -10.32 13.79 12.16
C ARG A 119 -10.66 14.23 13.60
N PRO A 120 -11.92 14.55 13.92
CA PRO A 120 -12.31 14.99 15.27
C PRO A 120 -11.95 13.97 16.37
N SER A 121 -12.03 12.67 16.06
CA SER A 121 -11.72 11.56 16.96
C SER A 121 -10.24 11.14 16.97
N TYR A 122 -9.36 11.83 16.24
CA TYR A 122 -7.95 11.46 16.08
C TYR A 122 -7.23 11.20 17.42
N ALA A 123 -7.51 12.00 18.45
CA ALA A 123 -6.87 11.87 19.77
C ALA A 123 -7.13 10.52 20.47
N THR A 124 -8.20 9.82 20.09
CA THR A 124 -8.57 8.50 20.63
C THR A 124 -8.32 7.36 19.64
N GLU A 125 -7.91 7.68 18.42
CA GLU A 125 -7.65 6.72 17.36
C GLU A 125 -6.22 6.19 17.44
N ARG A 126 -6.01 4.98 16.89
CA ARG A 126 -4.73 4.29 16.89
C ARG A 126 -4.29 3.95 15.48
N TRP A 127 -3.98 4.98 14.70
CA TRP A 127 -3.50 4.79 13.33
C TRP A 127 -2.14 4.12 13.30
N THR A 128 -2.02 3.10 12.44
CA THR A 128 -0.74 2.63 11.93
C THR A 128 -0.69 2.91 10.45
N VAL A 129 0.39 3.54 9.99
CA VAL A 129 0.69 3.78 8.59
C VAL A 129 1.92 2.98 8.22
N ILE A 130 1.81 2.20 7.14
CA ILE A 130 2.90 1.41 6.57
C ILE A 130 3.03 1.81 5.10
N VAL A 131 4.24 2.16 4.68
CA VAL A 131 4.57 2.50 3.30
C VAL A 131 5.67 1.56 2.84
N THR A 132 5.47 0.92 1.69
CA THR A 132 6.43 -0.02 1.12
C THR A 132 6.40 0.08 -0.39
N THR A 133 7.46 -0.41 -1.04
CA THR A 133 7.42 -0.76 -2.46
C THR A 133 7.43 -2.27 -2.60
N ASP A 134 6.92 -2.79 -3.71
CA ASP A 134 6.96 -4.22 -4.05
C ASP A 134 8.25 -4.59 -4.79
N HIS A 135 8.86 -3.65 -5.50
CA HIS A 135 10.19 -3.78 -6.09
C HIS A 135 10.94 -2.43 -6.20
N GLY A 136 12.15 -2.48 -6.76
CA GLY A 136 12.92 -1.33 -7.22
C GLY A 136 13.10 -1.36 -8.75
N HIS A 137 13.96 -0.48 -9.26
CA HIS A 137 14.32 -0.36 -10.68
C HIS A 137 15.85 -0.33 -10.83
N THR A 138 16.35 -0.70 -12.00
CA THR A 138 17.75 -0.40 -12.36
C THR A 138 17.96 1.10 -12.60
N ASP A 139 19.21 1.56 -12.53
CA ASP A 139 19.56 2.96 -12.80
C ASP A 139 19.08 3.45 -14.17
N SER A 140 19.18 2.59 -15.19
CA SER A 140 18.70 2.86 -16.56
C SER A 140 17.20 2.63 -16.76
N GLY A 141 16.53 1.98 -15.81
CA GLY A 141 15.10 1.68 -15.86
C GLY A 141 14.78 0.21 -16.11
N GLY A 142 13.52 -0.15 -15.87
CA GLY A 142 13.05 -1.52 -15.84
C GLY A 142 13.37 -2.29 -14.55
N HIS A 143 12.66 -3.40 -14.41
CA HIS A 143 12.76 -4.37 -13.32
C HIS A 143 12.34 -5.77 -13.83
N GLY A 144 12.35 -6.78 -12.97
CA GLY A 144 11.93 -8.17 -13.27
C GLY A 144 13.07 -9.19 -13.34
N GLY A 145 14.32 -8.72 -13.23
CA GLY A 145 15.52 -9.51 -13.03
C GLY A 145 15.79 -9.84 -11.56
N SER A 146 17.07 -10.00 -11.23
CA SER A 146 17.54 -10.36 -9.87
C SER A 146 18.64 -9.44 -9.35
N ALA A 147 18.84 -8.29 -10.01
CA ALA A 147 19.78 -7.29 -9.54
C ALA A 147 19.39 -6.81 -8.14
N ILE A 148 20.36 -6.28 -7.41
CA ILE A 148 20.12 -5.83 -6.03
C ILE A 148 19.17 -4.63 -6.06
N GLU A 149 19.33 -3.76 -7.04
CA GLU A 149 18.54 -2.56 -7.29
C GLU A 149 17.06 -2.89 -7.50
N GLU A 150 16.77 -3.92 -8.29
CA GLU A 150 15.41 -4.40 -8.57
C GLU A 150 14.75 -5.02 -7.32
N ARG A 151 15.53 -5.63 -6.45
CA ARG A 151 15.04 -6.29 -5.22
C ARG A 151 15.10 -5.39 -3.99
N ARG A 152 15.70 -4.20 -4.10
CA ARG A 152 15.87 -3.26 -2.98
C ARG A 152 14.58 -2.48 -2.79
N THR A 153 13.75 -2.97 -1.89
CA THR A 153 12.56 -2.28 -1.40
C THR A 153 12.82 -1.62 -0.05
N PHE A 154 11.86 -0.82 0.41
CA PHE A 154 11.85 -0.29 1.76
C PHE A 154 10.52 -0.63 2.44
N VAL A 155 10.54 -0.65 3.77
CA VAL A 155 9.33 -0.63 4.60
C VAL A 155 9.51 0.51 5.61
N LEU A 156 8.61 1.48 5.57
CA LEU A 156 8.47 2.54 6.56
C LEU A 156 7.20 2.28 7.35
N ALA A 157 7.26 2.40 8.67
CA ALA A 157 6.08 2.19 9.50
C ALA A 157 6.05 3.16 10.69
N GLN A 158 4.86 3.66 11.00
CA GLN A 158 4.58 4.47 12.17
C GLN A 158 3.26 4.00 12.78
N GLY A 159 3.25 3.76 14.09
CA GLY A 159 2.04 3.39 14.82
C GLY A 159 2.34 2.97 16.25
N PRO A 160 1.32 2.67 17.06
CA PRO A 160 1.52 2.25 18.43
C PRO A 160 2.42 1.01 18.54
N GLY A 161 3.39 1.05 19.44
CA GLY A 161 4.36 -0.04 19.65
C GLY A 161 5.49 -0.10 18.61
N ILE A 162 5.50 0.78 17.60
CA ILE A 162 6.62 0.91 16.66
C ILE A 162 7.52 2.04 17.15
N ALA A 163 8.74 1.69 17.57
CA ALA A 163 9.69 2.67 18.09
C ALA A 163 10.21 3.60 16.99
N ALA A 164 10.19 4.92 17.26
CA ALA A 164 10.73 5.91 16.35
C ALA A 164 12.24 5.67 16.12
N GLY A 165 12.67 5.72 14.85
CA GLY A 165 14.06 5.50 14.48
C GLY A 165 14.51 4.03 14.50
N ALA A 166 13.61 3.07 14.76
CA ALA A 166 13.92 1.65 14.66
C ALA A 166 14.42 1.29 13.26
N ARG A 167 15.50 0.51 13.19
CA ARG A 167 16.11 -0.01 11.96
C ARG A 167 16.34 -1.51 12.11
N PRO A 168 15.27 -2.33 12.07
CA PRO A 168 15.41 -3.77 12.13
C PRO A 168 16.30 -4.29 11.00
N ALA A 169 17.17 -5.25 11.31
CA ALA A 169 17.91 -5.98 10.29
C ALA A 169 16.98 -6.96 9.57
N ASP A 170 17.32 -7.32 8.34
CA ASP A 170 16.67 -8.39 7.56
C ASP A 170 15.15 -8.27 7.38
N THR A 171 14.61 -7.05 7.36
CA THR A 171 13.18 -6.84 7.04
C THR A 171 12.89 -7.23 5.59
N ARG A 172 11.86 -8.06 5.39
CA ARG A 172 11.41 -8.55 4.09
C ARG A 172 9.96 -8.13 3.84
N LEU A 173 9.56 -8.09 2.57
CA LEU A 173 8.17 -7.78 2.20
C LEU A 173 7.15 -8.74 2.83
N VAL A 174 7.54 -10.00 3.05
CA VAL A 174 6.67 -10.99 3.70
C VAL A 174 6.34 -10.62 5.15
N ASP A 175 7.15 -9.80 5.81
CA ASP A 175 6.94 -9.35 7.20
C ASP A 175 5.85 -8.27 7.30
N VAL A 176 5.51 -7.61 6.19
CA VAL A 176 4.48 -6.55 6.16
C VAL A 176 3.12 -7.12 6.57
N ALA A 177 2.73 -8.28 6.03
CA ALA A 177 1.45 -8.91 6.35
C ALA A 177 1.36 -9.28 7.84
N ALA A 178 2.41 -9.87 8.41
CA ALA A 178 2.48 -10.19 9.83
C ALA A 178 2.38 -8.93 10.71
N THR A 179 3.03 -7.85 10.29
CA THR A 179 2.97 -6.55 10.97
C THR A 179 1.55 -5.97 10.95
N VAL A 180 0.86 -6.02 9.79
CA VAL A 180 -0.55 -5.60 9.67
C VAL A 180 -1.44 -6.39 10.62
N TYR A 181 -1.35 -7.73 10.62
CA TYR A 181 -2.16 -8.55 11.53
C TYR A 181 -1.88 -8.25 12.99
N ARG A 182 -0.62 -8.09 13.38
CA ARG A 182 -0.25 -7.70 14.74
C ARG A 182 -0.89 -6.38 15.15
N GLN A 183 -0.90 -5.37 14.28
CA GLN A 183 -1.48 -4.06 14.57
C GLN A 183 -3.01 -4.10 14.69
N LEU A 184 -3.66 -5.02 13.98
CA LEU A 184 -5.09 -5.31 14.10
C LEU A 184 -5.45 -6.22 15.29
N GLY A 185 -4.45 -6.65 16.07
CA GLY A 185 -4.64 -7.60 17.16
C GLY A 185 -5.08 -8.98 16.70
N ILE A 186 -4.69 -9.37 15.49
CA ILE A 186 -4.97 -10.68 14.89
C ILE A 186 -3.73 -11.55 15.08
N VAL A 187 -3.91 -12.73 15.64
CA VAL A 187 -2.88 -13.78 15.66
C VAL A 187 -3.11 -14.65 14.42
N PRO A 188 -2.14 -14.71 13.47
CA PRO A 188 -2.29 -15.58 12.31
C PRO A 188 -2.46 -17.03 12.72
N ASP A 189 -3.46 -17.71 12.15
CA ASP A 189 -3.63 -19.15 12.33
C ASP A 189 -2.50 -19.88 11.58
N PRO A 190 -1.77 -20.79 12.23
CA PRO A 190 -0.75 -21.61 11.57
C PRO A 190 -1.26 -22.33 10.30
N ALA A 191 -2.55 -22.66 10.22
CA ALA A 191 -3.15 -23.27 9.04
C ALA A 191 -3.12 -22.36 7.79
N TRP A 192 -2.86 -21.06 7.95
CA TRP A 192 -2.72 -20.13 6.83
C TRP A 192 -1.39 -20.31 6.09
N GLY A 193 -0.38 -20.94 6.72
CA GLY A 193 0.92 -21.23 6.11
C GLY A 193 1.61 -19.97 5.58
N LEU A 194 1.78 -18.98 6.46
CA LEU A 194 2.45 -17.72 6.15
C LEU A 194 3.97 -17.78 6.41
N ASP A 195 4.49 -18.95 6.77
CA ASP A 195 5.89 -19.29 7.07
C ASP A 195 6.52 -20.24 6.03
#